data_AF-A0A3N1RPG8-F1
#
_entry.id   AF-A0A3N1RPG8-F1
#
_cell.length_a   1.000
_cell.length_b   1.000
_cell.length_c   1.000
_cell.angle_alpha   90.00
_cell.angle_beta   90.00
_cell.angle_gamma   90.00
#
_symmetry.space_group_name_H-M   'P 1'
#
loop_
_entity.id
_entity.type
_entity.pdbx_description
1 polymer ?
#
loop_
_entity_poly.entity_id
_entity_poly.type
_entity_poly.pdbx_seq_one_letter_code
_entity_poly.pdbx_strand_id
1 'polypeptide(L)'
;METTFPAGPEALRVLALSARDGRTAAAAAVRLADRLAADPSLDPDDVALTLAHGRERFAVRHAVTGTSAAGLADALRESAARPRRAAPVPALVLDLGDGSPPPGTPPLAQAVEASATAGDLGLPQAADTAAVLYGTASWLAAHGVRPDVVLGRGPAAAAASALRGELSLPDALRAAATATGTPQAETPEGEVLVVRLGAGAAEAGVLCLDPLDPASYARLFATLWERGFDVDCTLGRGGRRVRLPGYPFQRSGSVTATVPAGLRPLTPHEQRWLFHDLVRSGSAAEHTLCATAVLPGPVPGAPAADAALAALQDRHPDLRTVFTRSGGRWFARVSGRPVPVTVLAPDSGVAPAGRVRAATAQDTFAAADVPLVRCALAPAGDGWAVALAVYAPVAASSSADELLAEWCELAGAPLRPASAAHA
;
A
#
# COMPACT_ATOMS: atom_id res chain seq x y z
N MET A 1 -0.68 -13.78 26.06
CA MET A 1 -0.56 -15.20 25.69
C MET A 1 -0.17 -15.26 24.23
N GLU A 2 1.06 -15.66 23.92
CA GLU A 2 1.43 -16.02 22.55
C GLU A 2 0.84 -17.40 22.26
N THR A 3 -0.37 -17.45 21.72
CA THR A 3 -0.97 -18.69 21.25
C THR A 3 -0.43 -18.99 19.86
N THR A 4 0.74 -19.62 19.85
CA THR A 4 1.43 -19.97 18.62
C THR A 4 0.71 -21.13 17.95
N PHE A 5 0.30 -20.92 16.69
CA PHE A 5 -0.05 -22.00 15.78
C PHE A 5 1.00 -23.14 15.91
N PRO A 6 0.62 -24.44 15.87
CA PRO A 6 1.52 -25.52 16.23
C PRO A 6 2.89 -25.36 15.59
N ALA A 7 3.90 -25.27 16.45
CA ALA A 7 5.30 -25.17 16.12
C ALA A 7 5.97 -26.51 16.42
N GLY A 8 7.04 -26.82 15.69
CA GLY A 8 7.76 -28.08 15.84
C GLY A 8 8.26 -28.63 14.52
N PRO A 9 9.13 -29.65 14.52
CA PRO A 9 9.79 -30.14 13.31
C PRO A 9 8.78 -30.67 12.26
N GLU A 10 7.66 -31.23 12.68
CA GLU A 10 6.65 -31.81 11.77
C GLU A 10 5.63 -30.78 11.27
N ALA A 11 5.65 -29.55 11.78
CA ALA A 11 4.67 -28.55 11.41
C ALA A 11 4.85 -28.12 9.94
N LEU A 12 3.76 -27.93 9.18
CA LEU A 12 3.88 -27.45 7.81
C LEU A 12 4.21 -25.94 7.82
N ARG A 13 5.17 -25.51 6.99
CA ARG A 13 5.55 -24.10 6.78
C ARG A 13 5.09 -23.64 5.42
N VAL A 14 4.97 -22.32 5.24
CA VAL A 14 4.74 -21.70 3.93
C VAL A 14 5.93 -20.81 3.58
N LEU A 15 6.62 -21.11 2.48
CA LEU A 15 7.65 -20.22 1.93
C LEU A 15 7.05 -19.44 0.76
N ALA A 16 6.84 -18.15 0.98
CA ALA A 16 6.23 -17.23 0.02
C ALA A 16 7.31 -16.41 -0.72
N LEU A 17 7.26 -16.45 -2.05
CA LEU A 17 8.12 -15.67 -2.95
C LEU A 17 7.26 -14.84 -3.89
N SER A 18 7.79 -13.71 -4.34
CA SER A 18 7.18 -12.95 -5.43
C SER A 18 8.24 -12.27 -6.30
N ALA A 19 7.92 -11.99 -7.55
CA ALA A 19 8.75 -11.20 -8.45
C ALA A 19 7.92 -10.43 -9.47
N ARG A 20 8.57 -9.53 -10.23
CA ARG A 20 7.92 -8.72 -11.27
C ARG A 20 7.44 -9.55 -12.47
N ASP A 21 8.08 -10.68 -12.73
CA ASP A 21 7.78 -11.58 -13.83
C ASP A 21 8.06 -13.05 -13.46
N GLY A 22 7.45 -13.98 -14.20
CA GLY A 22 7.54 -15.42 -13.91
C GLY A 22 8.94 -16.00 -14.03
N ARG A 23 9.79 -15.47 -14.91
CA ARG A 23 11.18 -15.96 -15.04
C ARG A 23 12.01 -15.56 -13.82
N THR A 24 11.88 -14.31 -13.37
CA THR A 24 12.54 -13.81 -12.15
C THR A 24 12.03 -14.55 -10.91
N ALA A 25 10.73 -14.87 -10.85
CA ALA A 25 10.16 -15.65 -9.75
C ALA A 25 10.71 -17.08 -9.70
N ALA A 26 10.75 -17.78 -10.83
CA ALA A 26 11.33 -19.11 -10.95
C ALA A 26 12.83 -19.11 -10.57
N ALA A 27 13.60 -18.13 -11.03
CA ALA A 27 15.01 -17.99 -10.67
C ALA A 27 15.21 -17.72 -9.17
N ALA A 28 14.32 -16.93 -8.54
CA ALA A 28 14.35 -16.69 -7.10
C ALA A 28 14.04 -17.98 -6.32
N ALA A 29 13.07 -18.77 -6.77
CA ALA A 29 12.72 -20.06 -6.17
C ALA A 29 13.88 -21.06 -6.24
N VAL A 30 14.54 -21.20 -7.40
CA VAL A 30 15.72 -22.07 -7.56
C VAL A 30 16.86 -21.63 -6.63
N ARG A 31 17.17 -20.33 -6.57
CA ARG A 31 18.23 -19.81 -5.67
C ARG A 31 17.93 -20.07 -4.20
N LEU A 32 16.67 -19.94 -3.79
CA LEU A 32 16.28 -20.25 -2.43
C LEU A 32 16.39 -21.76 -2.15
N ALA A 33 15.95 -22.61 -3.09
CA ALA A 33 16.10 -24.05 -2.99
C ALA A 33 17.57 -24.48 -2.84
N ASP A 34 18.47 -23.89 -3.64
CA ASP A 34 19.90 -24.17 -3.56
C ASP A 34 20.50 -23.71 -2.23
N ARG A 35 20.03 -22.58 -1.68
CA ARG A 35 20.44 -22.12 -0.34
C ARG A 35 20.00 -23.09 0.75
N LEU A 36 18.75 -23.57 0.71
CA LEU A 36 18.21 -24.53 1.68
C LEU A 36 18.94 -25.88 1.59
N ALA A 37 19.25 -26.34 0.38
CA ALA A 37 20.01 -27.57 0.16
C ALA A 37 21.47 -27.45 0.63
N ALA A 38 22.10 -26.28 0.43
CA ALA A 38 23.48 -26.03 0.86
C ALA A 38 23.63 -25.84 2.37
N ASP A 39 22.55 -25.47 3.07
CA ASP A 39 22.55 -25.24 4.51
C ASP A 39 21.28 -25.79 5.17
N PRO A 40 21.25 -27.12 5.42
CA PRO A 40 20.11 -27.78 6.05
C PRO A 40 19.86 -27.34 7.50
N SER A 41 20.78 -26.58 8.10
CA SER A 41 20.64 -26.06 9.46
C SER A 41 19.73 -24.82 9.55
N LEU A 42 19.35 -24.24 8.41
CA LEU A 42 18.40 -23.14 8.36
C LEU A 42 17.03 -23.59 8.87
N ASP A 43 16.57 -22.93 9.93
CA ASP A 43 15.23 -23.11 10.46
C ASP A 43 14.20 -22.61 9.42
N PRO A 44 13.27 -23.48 8.95
CA PRO A 44 12.21 -23.07 8.04
C PRO A 44 11.35 -21.90 8.52
N ASP A 45 11.14 -21.76 9.84
CA ASP A 45 10.34 -20.66 10.39
C ASP A 45 11.13 -19.32 10.31
N ASP A 46 12.45 -19.33 10.54
CA ASP A 46 13.34 -18.17 10.31
C ASP A 46 13.35 -17.73 8.83
N VAL A 47 13.34 -18.70 7.91
CA VAL A 47 13.26 -18.46 6.47
C VAL A 47 11.91 -17.86 6.10
N ALA A 48 10.79 -18.42 6.57
CA ALA A 48 9.44 -17.92 6.33
C ALA A 48 9.27 -16.48 6.83
N LEU A 49 9.71 -16.19 8.06
CA LEU A 49 9.69 -14.83 8.63
C LEU A 49 10.50 -13.84 7.77
N THR A 50 11.70 -14.25 7.36
CA THR A 50 12.58 -13.40 6.55
C THR A 50 11.95 -13.08 5.18
N LEU A 51 11.28 -14.05 4.57
CA LEU A 51 10.55 -13.83 3.32
C LEU A 51 9.33 -12.92 3.54
N ALA A 52 8.54 -13.15 4.59
CA ALA A 52 7.31 -12.39 4.84
C ALA A 52 7.57 -10.90 5.13
N HIS A 53 8.65 -10.58 5.87
CA HIS A 53 8.93 -9.21 6.34
C HIS A 53 10.16 -8.56 5.71
N GLY A 54 11.02 -9.32 5.03
CA GLY A 54 12.29 -8.85 4.48
C GLY A 54 12.32 -8.75 2.95
N ARG A 55 11.16 -8.89 2.30
CA ARG A 55 11.03 -8.93 0.84
C ARG A 55 9.84 -8.09 0.38
N GLU A 56 10.01 -7.47 -0.78
CA GLU A 56 8.96 -6.70 -1.46
C GLU A 56 7.91 -7.67 -2.05
N ARG A 57 6.66 -7.24 -2.10
CA ARG A 57 5.57 -8.03 -2.66
C ARG A 57 5.30 -7.61 -4.11
N PHE A 58 5.38 -8.55 -5.03
CA PHE A 58 5.11 -8.34 -6.45
C PHE A 58 3.90 -9.18 -6.93
N ALA A 59 3.47 -8.92 -8.17
CA ALA A 59 2.27 -9.53 -8.76
C ALA A 59 2.44 -11.01 -9.13
N VAL A 60 3.65 -11.47 -9.49
CA VAL A 60 3.88 -12.89 -9.74
C VAL A 60 4.30 -13.56 -8.44
N ARG A 61 3.42 -14.39 -7.89
CA ARG A 61 3.56 -14.99 -6.56
C ARG A 61 3.71 -16.51 -6.65
N HIS A 62 4.61 -17.05 -5.84
CA HIS A 62 4.80 -18.48 -5.61
C HIS A 62 4.72 -18.75 -4.13
N ALA A 63 4.10 -19.85 -3.73
CA ALA A 63 4.25 -20.38 -2.40
C ALA A 63 4.48 -21.89 -2.48
N VAL A 64 5.22 -22.41 -1.50
CA VAL A 64 5.35 -23.85 -1.31
C VAL A 64 5.15 -24.19 0.15
N THR A 65 4.74 -25.43 0.39
CA THR A 65 4.58 -25.95 1.74
C THR A 65 5.49 -27.14 1.99
N GLY A 66 6.00 -27.26 3.21
CA GLY A 66 6.87 -28.38 3.60
C GLY A 66 7.22 -28.34 5.09
N THR A 67 7.72 -29.45 5.61
CA THR A 67 8.06 -29.62 7.04
C THR A 67 9.57 -29.51 7.29
N SER A 68 10.41 -29.63 6.26
CA SER A 68 11.87 -29.59 6.37
C SER A 68 12.50 -28.73 5.28
N ALA A 69 13.73 -28.26 5.51
CA ALA A 69 14.49 -27.49 4.52
C ALA A 69 14.67 -28.26 3.19
N ALA A 70 14.93 -29.57 3.26
CA ALA A 70 15.07 -30.42 2.08
C ALA A 70 13.75 -30.53 1.29
N GLY A 71 12.64 -30.86 1.96
CA GLY A 71 11.33 -30.94 1.31
C GLY A 71 10.88 -29.61 0.71
N LEU A 72 11.17 -28.50 1.38
CA LEU A 72 10.92 -27.15 0.87
C LEU A 72 11.78 -26.82 -0.35
N ALA A 73 13.05 -27.25 -0.37
CA ALA A 73 13.92 -27.06 -1.53
C ALA A 73 13.38 -27.81 -2.77
N ASP A 74 12.92 -29.04 -2.60
CA ASP A 74 12.36 -29.83 -3.70
C ASP A 74 11.04 -29.22 -4.21
N ALA A 75 10.14 -28.84 -3.30
CA ALA A 75 8.90 -28.15 -3.65
C ALA A 75 9.14 -26.82 -4.38
N LEU A 76 10.17 -26.05 -4.00
CA LEU A 76 10.56 -24.82 -4.67
C LEU A 76 11.04 -25.08 -6.11
N ARG A 77 11.83 -26.13 -6.34
CA ARG A 77 12.29 -26.51 -7.69
C ARG A 77 11.13 -26.93 -8.57
N GLU A 78 10.21 -27.73 -8.04
CA GLU A 78 8.99 -28.14 -8.75
C GLU A 78 8.10 -26.92 -9.06
N SER A 79 7.94 -26.01 -8.11
CA SER A 79 7.21 -24.75 -8.31
C SER A 79 7.87 -23.88 -9.39
N ALA A 80 9.19 -23.79 -9.41
CA ALA A 80 9.95 -23.01 -10.40
C ALA A 80 9.81 -23.55 -11.83
N ALA A 81 9.59 -24.86 -12.00
CA ALA A 81 9.36 -25.47 -13.30
C ALA A 81 7.97 -25.12 -13.89
N ARG A 82 7.02 -24.67 -13.06
CA ARG A 82 5.67 -24.29 -13.49
C ARG A 82 5.63 -22.80 -13.84
N PRO A 83 5.39 -22.42 -15.10
CA PRO A 83 5.33 -21.01 -15.49
C PRO A 83 4.15 -20.31 -14.78
N ARG A 84 4.43 -19.20 -14.12
CA ARG A 84 3.42 -18.34 -13.49
C ARG A 84 3.31 -17.00 -14.20
N ARG A 85 2.10 -16.46 -14.19
CA ARG A 85 1.78 -15.11 -14.65
C ARG A 85 1.03 -14.38 -13.54
N ALA A 86 1.10 -13.05 -13.56
CA ALA A 86 0.21 -12.26 -12.74
C ALA A 86 -1.24 -12.55 -13.17
N ALA A 87 -2.09 -12.82 -12.19
CA ALA A 87 -3.52 -12.98 -12.37
C ALA A 87 -4.23 -11.86 -11.62
N PRO A 88 -5.42 -11.44 -12.05
CA PRO A 88 -6.27 -10.59 -11.23
C PRO A 88 -6.57 -11.29 -9.89
N VAL A 89 -6.73 -10.51 -8.82
CA VAL A 89 -7.12 -11.03 -7.51
C VAL A 89 -8.63 -11.27 -7.55
N PRO A 90 -9.11 -12.52 -7.36
CA PRO A 90 -10.55 -12.80 -7.34
C PRO A 90 -11.20 -12.24 -6.07
N ALA A 91 -12.53 -12.10 -6.08
CA ALA A 91 -13.27 -11.82 -4.85
C ALA A 91 -13.17 -13.02 -3.90
N LEU A 92 -12.91 -12.77 -2.62
CA LEU A 92 -12.76 -13.79 -1.59
C LEU A 92 -14.05 -13.95 -0.80
N VAL A 93 -14.63 -15.15 -0.86
CA VAL A 93 -15.80 -15.52 -0.07
C VAL A 93 -15.36 -16.48 1.04
N LEU A 94 -15.67 -16.16 2.29
CA LEU A 94 -15.50 -17.07 3.42
C LEU A 94 -16.84 -17.76 3.72
N ASP A 95 -16.96 -19.03 3.38
CA ASP A 95 -18.12 -19.89 3.62
C ASP A 95 -17.92 -20.67 4.93
N LEU A 96 -18.66 -20.29 5.98
CA LEU A 96 -18.61 -20.96 7.29
C LEU A 96 -19.38 -22.30 7.30
N GLY A 97 -19.93 -22.73 6.16
CA GLY A 97 -20.62 -24.00 6.02
C GLY A 97 -22.07 -23.97 6.52
N ASP A 98 -22.60 -25.17 6.79
CA ASP A 98 -23.97 -25.38 7.27
C ASP A 98 -24.12 -25.38 8.80
N GLY A 99 -23.02 -25.12 9.52
CA GLY A 99 -22.98 -25.22 10.97
C GLY A 99 -22.91 -26.67 11.47
N SER A 100 -22.47 -27.62 10.63
CA SER A 100 -22.04 -28.94 11.12
C SER A 100 -20.91 -28.76 12.14
N PRO A 101 -21.04 -29.30 13.37
CA PRO A 101 -20.02 -29.14 14.39
C PRO A 101 -18.72 -29.80 13.92
N PRO A 102 -17.58 -29.08 13.95
CA PRO A 102 -16.29 -29.75 13.85
C PRO A 102 -16.17 -30.72 15.04
N PRO A 103 -15.46 -31.86 14.91
CA PRO A 103 -15.37 -32.86 15.97
C PRO A 103 -14.55 -32.40 17.20
N GLY A 104 -14.17 -31.13 17.28
CA GLY A 104 -13.49 -30.51 18.40
C GLY A 104 -13.22 -29.02 18.19
N THR A 105 -12.69 -28.37 19.23
CA THR A 105 -12.23 -26.98 19.17
C THR A 105 -10.78 -26.96 18.65
N PRO A 106 -10.49 -26.21 17.58
CA PRO A 106 -9.12 -26.06 17.10
C PRO A 106 -8.30 -25.32 18.16
N PRO A 107 -6.99 -25.59 18.29
CA PRO A 107 -6.11 -24.97 19.28
C PRO A 107 -5.73 -23.53 18.90
N LEU A 108 -6.72 -22.71 18.55
CA LEU A 108 -6.60 -21.29 18.23
C LEU A 108 -7.16 -20.46 19.39
N ALA A 109 -6.45 -19.43 19.84
CA ALA A 109 -6.90 -18.57 20.95
C ALA A 109 -8.33 -18.08 20.75
N GLN A 110 -8.61 -17.53 19.57
CA GLN A 110 -9.91 -16.94 19.24
C GLN A 110 -11.04 -17.99 19.29
N ALA A 111 -10.77 -19.24 18.90
CA ALA A 111 -11.74 -20.33 19.00
C ALA A 111 -11.97 -20.75 20.46
N VAL A 112 -10.88 -20.88 21.24
CA VAL A 112 -10.97 -21.20 22.67
C VAL A 112 -11.70 -20.11 23.46
N GLU A 113 -11.40 -18.84 23.21
CA GLU A 113 -12.06 -17.69 23.86
C GLU A 113 -13.55 -17.60 23.50
N ALA A 114 -13.89 -17.81 22.22
CA ALA A 114 -15.28 -17.82 21.78
C ALA A 114 -16.06 -19.01 22.41
N SER A 115 -15.47 -20.21 22.43
CA SER A 115 -16.09 -21.39 23.07
C SER A 115 -16.23 -21.19 24.59
N ALA A 116 -15.26 -20.59 25.26
CA ALA A 116 -15.38 -20.21 26.68
C ALA A 116 -16.54 -19.24 26.90
N THR A 117 -16.71 -18.25 26.02
CA THR A 117 -17.85 -17.32 26.07
C THR A 117 -19.19 -18.05 25.93
N ALA A 118 -19.29 -19.05 25.04
CA ALA A 118 -20.50 -19.87 24.91
C ALA A 118 -20.77 -20.70 26.17
N GLY A 119 -19.71 -21.26 26.77
CA GLY A 119 -19.77 -22.02 28.02
C GLY A 119 -20.23 -21.18 29.22
N ASP A 120 -19.69 -19.97 29.38
CA ASP A 120 -20.06 -19.02 30.44
C ASP A 120 -21.54 -18.60 30.34
N LEU A 121 -22.07 -18.56 29.12
CA LEU A 121 -23.49 -18.27 28.85
C LEU A 121 -24.41 -19.50 29.02
N GLY A 122 -23.86 -20.70 29.25
CA GLY A 122 -24.63 -21.94 29.39
C GLY A 122 -25.38 -22.33 28.11
N LEU A 123 -24.83 -22.02 26.93
CA LEU A 123 -25.50 -22.21 25.64
C LEU A 123 -25.34 -23.65 25.10
N PRO A 124 -26.28 -24.12 24.27
CA PRO A 124 -26.24 -25.47 23.70
C PRO A 124 -25.14 -25.63 22.64
N GLN A 125 -24.92 -26.87 22.18
CA GLN A 125 -23.89 -27.24 21.20
C GLN A 125 -23.90 -26.40 19.91
N ALA A 126 -25.06 -25.95 19.43
CA ALA A 126 -25.15 -25.07 18.26
C ALA A 126 -24.38 -23.74 18.45
N ALA A 127 -24.37 -23.20 19.68
CA ALA A 127 -23.60 -22.01 19.99
C ALA A 127 -22.09 -22.30 20.04
N ASP A 128 -21.67 -23.48 20.51
CA ASP A 128 -20.26 -23.89 20.47
C ASP A 128 -19.76 -24.04 19.02
N THR A 129 -20.56 -24.61 18.12
CA THR A 129 -20.21 -24.62 16.68
C THR A 129 -20.03 -23.21 16.13
N ALA A 130 -20.95 -22.29 16.43
CA ALA A 130 -20.85 -20.91 16.01
C ALA A 130 -19.60 -20.23 16.59
N ALA A 131 -19.27 -20.52 17.85
CA ALA A 131 -18.07 -20.03 18.52
C ALA A 131 -16.78 -20.49 17.84
N VAL A 132 -16.67 -21.79 17.53
CA VAL A 132 -15.51 -22.35 16.83
C VAL A 132 -15.34 -21.72 15.44
N LEU A 133 -16.42 -21.63 14.66
CA LEU A 133 -16.39 -21.02 13.32
C LEU A 133 -16.01 -19.54 13.38
N TYR A 134 -16.59 -18.79 14.32
CA TYR A 134 -16.23 -17.38 14.55
C TYR A 134 -14.75 -17.24 14.92
N GLY A 135 -14.25 -18.07 15.84
CA GLY A 135 -12.88 -18.02 16.30
C GLY A 135 -11.88 -18.36 15.19
N THR A 136 -12.13 -19.41 14.41
CA THR A 136 -11.30 -19.76 13.25
C THR A 136 -11.28 -18.62 12.22
N ALA A 137 -12.44 -18.08 11.85
CA ALA A 137 -12.53 -16.96 10.92
C ALA A 137 -11.84 -15.69 11.44
N SER A 138 -11.96 -15.39 12.73
CA SER A 138 -11.29 -14.27 13.38
C SER A 138 -9.76 -14.45 13.38
N TRP A 139 -9.28 -15.68 13.58
CA TRP A 139 -7.87 -15.99 13.44
C TRP A 139 -7.39 -15.77 12.01
N LEU A 140 -8.14 -16.23 10.99
CA LEU A 140 -7.81 -15.99 9.58
C LEU A 140 -7.71 -14.48 9.28
N ALA A 141 -8.68 -13.69 9.77
CA ALA A 141 -8.69 -12.24 9.61
C ALA A 141 -7.49 -11.55 10.26
N ALA A 142 -7.10 -11.98 11.47
CA ALA A 142 -5.90 -11.48 12.16
C ALA A 142 -4.60 -11.75 11.36
N HIS A 143 -4.61 -12.78 10.51
CA HIS A 143 -3.48 -13.17 9.66
C HIS A 143 -3.64 -12.71 8.20
N GLY A 144 -4.45 -11.66 7.97
CA GLY A 144 -4.53 -10.95 6.70
C GLY A 144 -5.53 -11.52 5.70
N VAL A 145 -6.29 -12.57 6.04
CA VAL A 145 -7.39 -13.05 5.21
C VAL A 145 -8.56 -12.07 5.30
N ARG A 146 -8.77 -11.26 4.27
CA ARG A 146 -9.84 -10.25 4.21
C ARG A 146 -10.90 -10.69 3.20
N PRO A 147 -11.94 -11.42 3.63
CA PRO A 147 -13.02 -11.80 2.73
C PRO A 147 -13.82 -10.57 2.32
N ASP A 148 -14.21 -10.51 1.05
CA ASP A 148 -15.19 -9.54 0.53
C ASP A 148 -16.60 -9.88 1.01
N VAL A 149 -16.87 -11.18 1.20
CA VAL A 149 -18.17 -11.70 1.64
C VAL A 149 -17.97 -12.83 2.66
N VAL A 150 -18.76 -12.81 3.73
CA VAL A 150 -18.80 -13.89 4.74
C VAL A 150 -20.18 -14.53 4.75
N LEU A 151 -20.23 -15.84 4.50
CA LEU A 151 -21.44 -16.65 4.39
C LEU A 151 -21.54 -17.63 5.54
N GLY A 152 -22.76 -17.92 5.98
CA GLY A 152 -23.03 -18.99 6.94
C GLY A 152 -24.49 -19.40 6.91
N ARG A 153 -24.77 -20.68 7.19
CA ARG A 153 -26.15 -21.21 7.28
C ARG A 153 -26.38 -21.82 8.66
N GLY A 154 -27.63 -21.81 9.12
CA GLY A 154 -27.99 -22.33 10.45
C GLY A 154 -27.19 -21.61 11.55
N PRO A 155 -26.55 -22.35 12.49
CA PRO A 155 -25.71 -21.75 13.53
C PRO A 155 -24.57 -20.87 13.00
N ALA A 156 -24.02 -21.22 11.83
CA ALA A 156 -22.92 -20.46 11.20
C ALA A 156 -23.36 -19.07 10.71
N ALA A 157 -24.65 -18.86 10.47
CA ALA A 157 -25.17 -17.55 10.06
C ALA A 157 -24.98 -16.48 11.15
N ALA A 158 -25.10 -16.86 12.42
CA ALA A 158 -24.87 -15.95 13.53
C ALA A 158 -23.38 -15.58 13.66
N ALA A 159 -22.47 -16.55 13.50
CA ALA A 159 -21.03 -16.31 13.45
C ALA A 159 -20.66 -15.36 12.29
N ALA A 160 -21.25 -15.55 11.11
CA ALA A 160 -21.06 -14.65 9.97
C ALA A 160 -21.52 -13.21 10.29
N SER A 161 -22.66 -13.07 10.98
CA SER A 161 -23.19 -11.75 11.40
C SER A 161 -22.26 -11.05 12.40
N ALA A 162 -21.67 -11.80 13.34
CA ALA A 162 -20.67 -11.26 14.26
C ALA A 162 -19.38 -10.81 13.54
N LEU A 163 -18.90 -11.58 12.55
CA LEU A 163 -17.72 -11.22 11.76
C LEU A 163 -17.93 -9.96 10.90
N ARG A 164 -19.17 -9.72 10.46
CA ARG A 164 -19.56 -8.48 9.76
C ARG A 164 -19.83 -7.31 10.71
N GLY A 165 -19.81 -7.52 12.02
CA GLY A 165 -20.09 -6.50 13.03
C GLY A 165 -21.57 -6.16 13.21
N GLU A 166 -22.48 -6.99 12.68
CA GLU A 166 -23.93 -6.80 12.79
C GLU A 166 -24.45 -7.18 14.19
N LEU A 167 -23.79 -8.15 14.82
CA LEU A 167 -24.07 -8.61 16.19
C LEU A 167 -22.80 -8.62 17.03
N SER A 168 -22.95 -8.40 18.33
CA SER A 168 -21.88 -8.73 19.27
C SER A 168 -21.67 -10.25 19.32
N LEU A 169 -20.48 -10.72 19.69
CA LEU A 169 -20.23 -12.17 19.82
C LEU A 169 -21.24 -12.83 20.79
N PRO A 170 -21.48 -12.32 22.02
CA PRO A 170 -22.49 -12.91 22.91
C PRO A 170 -23.89 -12.98 22.29
N ASP A 171 -24.32 -11.95 21.55
CA ASP A 171 -25.65 -11.94 20.92
C ASP A 171 -25.73 -12.90 19.75
N ALA A 172 -24.67 -13.02 18.96
CA ALA A 172 -24.58 -14.02 17.90
C ALA A 172 -24.63 -15.45 18.47
N LEU A 173 -23.93 -15.73 19.57
CA LEU A 173 -23.97 -17.06 20.20
C LEU A 173 -25.38 -17.40 20.72
N ARG A 174 -26.09 -16.43 21.32
CA ARG A 174 -27.49 -16.61 21.72
C ARG A 174 -28.39 -16.83 20.50
N ALA A 175 -28.20 -16.07 19.42
CA ALA A 175 -28.96 -16.23 18.19
C ALA A 175 -28.74 -17.63 17.58
N ALA A 176 -27.50 -18.12 17.56
CA ALA A 176 -27.15 -19.46 17.08
C ALA A 176 -27.88 -20.58 17.85
N ALA A 177 -28.10 -20.40 19.16
CA ALA A 177 -28.82 -21.35 20.00
C ALA A 177 -30.30 -21.49 19.62
N THR A 178 -30.89 -20.49 18.97
CA THR A 178 -32.32 -20.44 18.61
C THR A 178 -32.57 -20.49 17.10
N ALA A 179 -31.53 -20.38 16.27
CA ALA A 179 -31.67 -20.18 14.84
C ALA A 179 -32.22 -21.42 14.12
N THR A 180 -33.29 -21.23 13.34
CA THR A 180 -33.88 -22.25 12.45
C THR A 180 -33.92 -21.82 10.99
N GLY A 181 -33.29 -20.69 10.63
CA GLY A 181 -33.38 -20.09 9.30
C GLY A 181 -32.07 -20.08 8.51
N THR A 182 -32.20 -20.15 7.19
CA THR A 182 -31.12 -19.94 6.23
C THR A 182 -31.20 -18.51 5.70
N PRO A 183 -30.35 -17.57 6.15
CA PRO A 183 -30.23 -16.31 5.43
C PRO A 183 -29.60 -16.58 4.05
N GLN A 184 -30.19 -15.99 3.03
CA GLN A 184 -29.67 -16.01 1.67
C GLN A 184 -28.75 -14.81 1.50
N ALA A 185 -27.49 -15.07 1.14
CA ALA A 185 -26.55 -14.02 0.80
C ALA A 185 -26.42 -13.91 -0.73
N GLU A 186 -26.17 -12.71 -1.19
CA GLU A 186 -25.85 -12.45 -2.59
C GLU A 186 -24.43 -12.91 -2.90
N THR A 187 -24.29 -13.68 -3.97
CA THR A 187 -22.98 -14.09 -4.49
C THR A 187 -22.39 -12.92 -5.28
N PRO A 188 -21.13 -12.53 -5.05
CA PRO A 188 -20.50 -11.45 -5.82
C PRO A 188 -20.40 -11.82 -7.31
N GLU A 189 -20.54 -10.83 -8.19
CA GLU A 189 -20.28 -10.99 -9.61
C GLU A 189 -18.76 -11.06 -9.89
N GLY A 190 -18.32 -11.98 -10.76
CA GLY A 190 -16.91 -12.09 -11.20
C GLY A 190 -16.24 -13.42 -10.86
N GLU A 191 -14.90 -13.45 -10.94
CA GLU A 191 -14.11 -14.61 -10.48
C GLU A 191 -14.11 -14.63 -8.95
N VAL A 192 -14.60 -15.73 -8.38
CA VAL A 192 -14.73 -15.91 -6.93
C VAL A 192 -13.83 -17.05 -6.48
N LEU A 193 -13.11 -16.82 -5.38
CA LEU A 193 -12.44 -17.85 -4.62
C LEU A 193 -13.19 -18.07 -3.31
N VAL A 194 -13.73 -19.27 -3.11
CA VAL A 194 -14.44 -19.63 -1.89
C VAL A 194 -13.48 -20.34 -0.94
N VAL A 195 -13.36 -19.87 0.29
CA VAL A 195 -12.73 -20.60 1.39
C VAL A 195 -13.85 -21.17 2.25
N ARG A 196 -14.00 -22.48 2.25
CA ARG A 196 -15.02 -23.17 3.05
C ARG A 196 -14.41 -23.74 4.33
N LEU A 197 -15.01 -23.43 5.47
CA LEU A 197 -14.65 -24.06 6.74
C LEU A 197 -15.35 -25.41 6.89
N GLY A 198 -14.59 -26.44 7.27
CA GLY A 198 -15.07 -27.80 7.50
C GLY A 198 -14.66 -28.78 6.41
N ALA A 199 -15.03 -30.05 6.63
CA ALA A 199 -14.78 -31.12 5.68
C ALA A 199 -15.67 -30.94 4.44
N GLY A 200 -15.04 -30.87 3.27
CA GLY A 200 -15.74 -30.77 2.00
C GLY A 200 -14.91 -31.38 0.88
N ALA A 201 -15.58 -31.88 -0.16
CA ALA A 201 -14.89 -32.32 -1.37
C ALA A 201 -14.18 -31.12 -2.02
N ALA A 202 -12.96 -31.35 -2.51
CA ALA A 202 -12.25 -30.32 -3.27
C ALA A 202 -13.01 -30.07 -4.58
N GLU A 203 -13.51 -28.85 -4.74
CA GLU A 203 -14.16 -28.37 -5.96
C GLU A 203 -13.29 -27.28 -6.59
N ALA A 204 -13.37 -27.13 -7.91
CA ALA A 204 -12.64 -26.06 -8.60
C ALA A 204 -13.11 -24.69 -8.09
N GLY A 205 -12.19 -23.88 -7.56
CA GLY A 205 -12.50 -22.56 -6.99
C GLY A 205 -12.95 -22.58 -5.52
N VAL A 206 -13.01 -23.77 -4.89
CA VAL A 206 -13.31 -23.92 -3.46
C VAL A 206 -12.09 -24.48 -2.73
N LEU A 207 -11.62 -23.76 -1.72
CA LEU A 207 -10.55 -24.18 -0.81
C LEU A 207 -11.17 -24.60 0.51
N CYS A 208 -11.07 -25.88 0.85
CA CYS A 208 -11.54 -26.38 2.14
C CYS A 208 -10.46 -26.16 3.21
N LEU A 209 -10.86 -25.62 4.35
CA LEU A 209 -10.05 -25.53 5.57
C LEU A 209 -10.67 -26.44 6.63
N ASP A 210 -9.93 -27.48 7.01
CA ASP A 210 -10.27 -28.27 8.20
C ASP A 210 -9.67 -27.58 9.42
N PRO A 211 -10.50 -26.99 10.31
CA PRO A 211 -9.97 -26.24 11.44
C PRO A 211 -9.07 -27.07 12.36
N LEU A 212 -9.22 -28.39 12.37
CA LEU A 212 -8.48 -29.32 13.22
C LEU A 212 -7.20 -29.86 12.58
N ASP A 213 -7.00 -29.68 11.27
CA ASP A 213 -5.75 -30.03 10.58
C ASP A 213 -4.87 -28.79 10.43
N PRO A 214 -3.78 -28.64 11.20
CA PRO A 214 -2.88 -27.51 11.06
C PRO A 214 -2.23 -27.40 9.67
N ALA A 215 -2.05 -28.53 8.97
CA ALA A 215 -1.49 -28.53 7.64
C ALA A 215 -2.44 -27.88 6.61
N SER A 216 -3.76 -27.89 6.87
CA SER A 216 -4.75 -27.25 6.01
C SER A 216 -4.59 -25.73 5.96
N TYR A 217 -4.22 -25.08 7.07
CA TYR A 217 -3.94 -23.64 7.11
C TYR A 217 -2.74 -23.28 6.25
N ALA A 218 -1.64 -24.03 6.35
CA ALA A 218 -0.46 -23.78 5.52
C ALA A 218 -0.78 -23.92 4.02
N ARG A 219 -1.56 -24.94 3.63
CA ARG A 219 -2.02 -25.10 2.23
C ARG A 219 -2.95 -23.97 1.78
N LEU A 220 -3.87 -23.55 2.65
CA LEU A 220 -4.76 -22.42 2.39
C LEU A 220 -3.95 -21.13 2.15
N PHE A 221 -3.03 -20.80 3.04
CA PHE A 221 -2.23 -19.57 2.96
C PHE A 221 -1.29 -19.56 1.76
N ALA A 222 -0.69 -20.71 1.43
CA ALA A 222 0.08 -20.83 0.21
C ALA A 222 -0.80 -20.53 -1.03
N THR A 223 -2.00 -21.08 -1.08
CA THR A 223 -2.92 -20.89 -2.20
C THR A 223 -3.43 -19.45 -2.28
N LEU A 224 -3.81 -18.84 -1.15
CA LEU A 224 -4.23 -17.44 -1.08
C LEU A 224 -3.10 -16.50 -1.52
N TRP A 225 -1.87 -16.74 -1.08
CA TRP A 225 -0.71 -15.98 -1.53
C TRP A 225 -0.54 -16.05 -3.05
N GLU A 226 -0.60 -17.25 -3.64
CA GLU A 226 -0.49 -17.43 -5.09
C GLU A 226 -1.63 -16.78 -5.88
N ARG A 227 -2.81 -16.61 -5.27
CA ARG A 227 -3.97 -15.91 -5.83
C ARG A 227 -3.93 -14.39 -5.65
N GLY A 228 -2.85 -13.85 -5.08
CA GLY A 228 -2.65 -12.41 -4.95
C GLY A 228 -3.09 -11.81 -3.62
N PHE A 229 -3.56 -12.62 -2.67
CA PHE A 229 -3.95 -12.14 -1.35
C PHE A 229 -2.73 -11.88 -0.46
N ASP A 230 -2.80 -10.79 0.31
CA ASP A 230 -1.75 -10.37 1.25
C ASP A 230 -1.95 -11.00 2.62
N VAL A 231 -1.64 -12.30 2.70
CA VAL A 231 -1.77 -13.10 3.93
C VAL A 231 -0.43 -13.26 4.67
N ASP A 232 -0.50 -13.51 5.97
CA ASP A 232 0.66 -13.84 6.80
C ASP A 232 1.08 -15.30 6.62
N CYS A 233 2.02 -15.54 5.70
CA CYS A 233 2.57 -16.87 5.46
C CYS A 233 3.44 -17.43 6.61
N THR A 234 3.69 -16.66 7.69
CA THR A 234 4.31 -17.21 8.91
C THR A 234 3.32 -17.98 9.77
N LEU A 235 2.02 -17.85 9.52
CA LEU A 235 0.93 -18.44 10.31
C LEU A 235 1.00 -18.02 11.79
N GLY A 236 1.47 -16.79 12.05
CA GLY A 236 1.67 -16.27 13.40
C GLY A 236 2.84 -16.90 14.16
N ARG A 237 3.69 -17.69 13.48
CA ARG A 237 4.91 -18.24 14.10
C ARG A 237 6.00 -17.18 14.16
N GLY A 238 6.70 -17.15 15.30
CA GLY A 238 7.91 -16.34 15.46
C GLY A 238 9.09 -16.89 14.64
N GLY A 239 10.18 -16.13 14.63
CA GLY A 239 11.44 -16.53 14.01
C GLY A 239 12.48 -15.43 14.14
N ARG A 240 13.61 -15.61 13.45
CA ARG A 240 14.71 -14.66 13.34
C ARG A 240 14.99 -14.34 11.89
N ARG A 241 15.49 -13.14 11.64
CA ARG A 241 15.94 -12.75 10.30
C ARG A 241 17.24 -13.47 9.96
N VAL A 242 17.25 -14.19 8.84
CA VAL A 242 18.43 -14.90 8.33
C VAL A 242 18.88 -14.33 6.99
N ARG A 243 20.14 -14.56 6.61
CA ARG A 243 20.66 -14.12 5.32
C ARG A 243 20.16 -15.04 4.21
N LEU A 244 19.23 -14.55 3.40
CA LEU A 244 18.73 -15.23 2.21
C LEU A 244 19.30 -14.61 0.91
N PRO A 245 19.36 -15.35 -0.21
CA PRO A 245 19.71 -14.81 -1.51
C PRO A 245 18.88 -13.57 -1.85
N GLY A 246 19.51 -12.56 -2.47
CA GLY A 246 18.82 -11.39 -3.00
C GLY A 246 18.03 -11.71 -4.26
N TYR A 247 17.12 -10.82 -4.66
CA TYR A 247 16.38 -10.96 -5.91
C TYR A 247 17.33 -11.10 -7.11
N PRO A 248 17.02 -11.98 -8.07
CA PRO A 248 17.76 -12.09 -9.33
C PRO A 248 17.36 -10.95 -10.26
N PHE A 249 17.48 -9.69 -9.81
CA PHE A 249 17.19 -8.54 -10.65
C PHE A 249 18.08 -8.65 -11.88
N GLN A 250 17.46 -8.86 -13.03
CA GLN A 250 18.13 -8.68 -14.29
C GLN A 250 18.58 -7.22 -14.30
N ARG A 251 19.90 -7.02 -14.36
CA ARG A 251 20.39 -5.77 -14.89
C ARG A 251 19.92 -5.79 -16.33
N SER A 252 18.73 -5.24 -16.59
CA SER A 252 18.38 -4.80 -17.92
C SER A 252 19.58 -3.97 -18.30
N GLY A 253 20.42 -4.51 -19.21
CA GLY A 253 21.51 -3.74 -19.77
C GLY A 253 20.89 -2.39 -20.08
N SER A 254 21.53 -1.30 -19.65
CA SER A 254 21.03 0.04 -19.93
C SER A 254 21.04 0.18 -21.44
N VAL A 255 20.01 -0.35 -22.09
CA VAL A 255 19.64 -0.05 -23.45
C VAL A 255 19.47 1.45 -23.33
N THR A 256 20.37 2.15 -24.00
CA THR A 256 20.23 3.54 -24.40
C THR A 256 18.90 3.63 -25.15
N ALA A 257 17.81 3.54 -24.39
CA ALA A 257 16.48 3.78 -24.86
C ALA A 257 16.56 5.22 -25.34
N THR A 258 16.37 5.39 -26.65
CA THR A 258 16.48 6.66 -27.32
C THR A 258 15.62 7.64 -26.53
N VAL A 259 16.26 8.59 -25.85
CA VAL A 259 15.54 9.61 -25.09
C VAL A 259 14.74 10.40 -26.11
N PRO A 260 13.40 10.46 -26.01
CA PRO A 260 12.60 11.21 -26.97
C PRO A 260 13.11 12.66 -27.05
N ALA A 261 13.11 13.24 -28.25
CA ALA A 261 13.57 14.60 -28.45
C ALA A 261 12.85 15.59 -27.52
N GLY A 262 13.60 16.46 -26.85
CA GLY A 262 13.08 17.43 -25.89
C GLY A 262 12.79 16.89 -24.48
N LEU A 263 13.02 15.60 -24.24
CA LEU A 263 13.00 15.01 -22.90
C LEU A 263 14.42 14.82 -22.38
N ARG A 264 14.60 14.88 -21.05
CA ARG A 264 15.80 14.41 -20.37
C ARG A 264 15.43 13.39 -19.29
N PRO A 265 16.28 12.38 -19.03
CA PRO A 265 16.09 11.55 -17.84
C PRO A 265 16.06 12.42 -16.58
N LEU A 266 15.29 11.98 -15.59
CA LEU A 266 15.36 12.57 -14.26
C LEU A 266 16.75 12.38 -13.68
N THR A 267 17.26 13.40 -12.99
CA THR A 267 18.43 13.25 -12.12
C THR A 267 18.07 12.32 -10.95
N PRO A 268 19.06 11.67 -10.30
CA PRO A 268 18.80 10.86 -9.11
C PRO A 268 18.06 11.62 -8.00
N HIS A 269 18.32 12.91 -7.89
CA HIS A 269 17.63 13.80 -6.94
C HIS A 269 16.15 13.94 -7.30
N GLU A 270 15.83 14.36 -8.52
CA GLU A 270 14.44 14.48 -9.00
C GLU A 270 13.67 13.17 -8.92
N GLN A 271 14.30 12.05 -9.31
CA GLN A 271 13.68 10.73 -9.25
C GLN A 271 13.31 10.35 -7.81
N ARG A 272 14.17 10.66 -6.83
CA ARG A 272 13.93 10.36 -5.42
C ARG A 272 12.72 11.11 -4.88
N TRP A 273 12.64 12.42 -5.12
CA TRP A 273 11.54 13.25 -4.63
C TRP A 273 10.23 12.94 -5.33
N LEU A 274 10.25 12.84 -6.66
CA LEU A 274 9.07 12.47 -7.44
C LEU A 274 8.48 11.15 -6.96
N PHE A 275 9.32 10.14 -6.72
CA PHE A 275 8.84 8.84 -6.25
C PHE A 275 8.31 8.89 -4.82
N HIS A 276 8.96 9.67 -3.94
CA HIS A 276 8.46 9.89 -2.58
C HIS A 276 7.06 10.50 -2.61
N ASP A 277 6.83 11.52 -3.45
CA ASP A 277 5.54 12.19 -3.61
C ASP A 277 4.47 11.32 -4.28
N LEU A 278 4.85 10.47 -5.24
CA LEU A 278 3.92 9.54 -5.89
C LEU A 278 3.46 8.43 -4.95
N VAL A 279 4.31 7.98 -4.02
CA VAL A 279 3.99 6.89 -3.09
C VAL A 279 3.22 7.38 -1.87
N ARG A 280 3.50 8.61 -1.41
CA ARG A 280 2.81 9.20 -0.27
C ARG A 280 1.73 10.16 -0.74
N SER A 281 0.52 9.64 -0.91
CA SER A 281 -0.68 10.46 -1.13
C SER A 281 -0.77 11.55 -0.05
N GLY A 282 -0.55 12.81 -0.42
CA GLY A 282 -0.63 13.99 0.47
C GLY A 282 0.70 14.60 0.93
N SER A 283 1.86 14.05 0.56
CA SER A 283 3.17 14.50 1.09
C SER A 283 3.88 15.60 0.28
N ALA A 284 3.47 15.90 -0.95
CA ALA A 284 4.24 16.83 -1.80
C ALA A 284 4.24 18.30 -1.28
N ALA A 285 3.44 18.61 -0.26
CA ALA A 285 3.51 19.88 0.45
C ALA A 285 4.84 20.01 1.22
N GLU A 286 5.44 18.90 1.67
CA GLU A 286 6.71 18.88 2.39
C GLU A 286 7.89 19.37 1.52
N HIS A 287 7.75 19.31 0.19
CA HIS A 287 8.81 19.65 -0.76
C HIS A 287 8.52 20.95 -1.52
N THR A 288 7.56 21.74 -1.04
CA THR A 288 7.24 23.04 -1.60
C THR A 288 7.97 24.12 -0.81
N LEU A 289 8.91 24.82 -1.46
CA LEU A 289 9.52 26.02 -0.91
C LEU A 289 8.59 27.20 -1.18
N CYS A 290 8.27 27.99 -0.16
CA CYS A 290 7.35 29.12 -0.29
C CYS A 290 7.93 30.37 0.37
N ALA A 291 8.05 31.44 -0.40
CA ALA A 291 8.40 32.77 0.08
C ALA A 291 7.19 33.71 -0.06
N THR A 292 7.09 34.67 0.86
CA THR A 292 5.98 35.63 0.91
C THR A 292 6.48 37.02 1.23
N ALA A 293 5.96 38.04 0.55
CA ALA A 293 6.26 39.44 0.84
C ALA A 293 5.00 40.31 0.83
N VAL A 294 5.06 41.43 1.55
CA VAL A 294 4.05 42.50 1.51
C VAL A 294 4.76 43.77 1.03
N LEU A 295 4.22 44.39 -0.01
CA LEU A 295 4.80 45.51 -0.72
C LEU A 295 3.84 46.70 -0.70
N PRO A 296 4.33 47.94 -0.56
CA PRO A 296 3.48 49.13 -0.61
C PRO A 296 3.03 49.45 -2.04
N GLY A 297 1.96 50.24 -2.17
CA GLY A 297 1.49 50.76 -3.46
C GLY A 297 0.48 49.85 -4.17
N PRO A 298 0.11 50.19 -5.43
CA PRO A 298 -0.89 49.42 -6.17
C PRO A 298 -0.34 48.03 -6.57
N VAL A 299 -1.21 47.01 -6.53
CA VAL A 299 -0.91 45.68 -7.07
C VAL A 299 -0.54 45.83 -8.55
N PRO A 300 0.56 45.22 -9.03
CA PRO A 300 0.83 45.13 -10.46
C PRO A 300 -0.37 44.54 -11.20
N GLY A 301 -0.76 45.15 -12.34
CA GLY A 301 -1.79 44.57 -13.19
C GLY A 301 -1.37 43.17 -13.66
N ALA A 302 -2.33 42.26 -13.89
CA ALA A 302 -2.05 40.88 -14.31
C ALA A 302 -1.04 40.78 -15.48
N PRO A 303 -1.11 41.61 -16.55
CA PRO A 303 -0.13 41.55 -17.63
C PRO A 303 1.31 41.88 -17.20
N ALA A 304 1.49 42.81 -16.26
CA ALA A 304 2.82 43.17 -15.75
C ALA A 304 3.37 42.08 -14.82
N ALA A 305 2.52 41.50 -13.99
CA ALA A 305 2.88 40.38 -13.12
C ALA A 305 3.27 39.13 -13.94
N ASP A 306 2.49 38.81 -14.99
CA ASP A 306 2.77 37.72 -15.92
C ASP A 306 4.09 37.94 -16.67
N ALA A 307 4.34 39.16 -17.15
CA ALA A 307 5.60 39.51 -17.81
C ALA A 307 6.81 39.35 -16.88
N ALA A 308 6.68 39.77 -15.61
CA ALA A 308 7.73 39.59 -14.61
C ALA A 308 7.99 38.11 -14.30
N LEU A 309 6.94 37.27 -14.18
CA LEU A 309 7.10 35.84 -13.96
C LEU A 309 7.71 35.14 -15.19
N ALA A 310 7.30 35.52 -16.39
CA ALA A 310 7.90 35.01 -17.63
C ALA A 310 9.39 35.36 -17.71
N ALA A 311 9.77 36.61 -17.40
CA ALA A 311 11.17 37.03 -17.37
C ALA A 311 11.99 36.26 -16.32
N LEU A 312 11.43 35.99 -15.13
CA LEU A 312 12.06 35.14 -14.13
C LEU A 312 12.28 33.72 -14.67
N GLN A 313 11.27 33.13 -15.31
CA GLN A 313 11.33 31.78 -15.88
C GLN A 313 12.27 31.65 -17.09
N ASP A 314 12.51 32.74 -17.80
CA ASP A 314 13.52 32.78 -18.86
C ASP A 314 14.95 32.82 -18.30
N ARG A 315 15.16 33.51 -17.17
CA ARG A 315 16.45 33.50 -16.44
C ARG A 315 16.68 32.20 -15.68
N HIS A 316 15.62 31.55 -15.23
CA HIS A 316 15.65 30.27 -14.50
C HIS A 316 14.82 29.20 -15.24
N PRO A 317 15.34 28.62 -16.34
CA PRO A 317 14.60 27.63 -17.14
C PRO A 317 14.09 26.42 -16.35
N ASP A 318 14.77 26.05 -15.26
CA ASP A 318 14.36 24.94 -14.40
C ASP A 318 12.98 25.18 -13.74
N LEU A 319 12.56 26.44 -13.53
CA LEU A 319 11.22 26.77 -13.05
C LEU A 319 10.11 26.41 -14.05
N ARG A 320 10.47 26.13 -15.31
CA ARG A 320 9.55 25.61 -16.33
C ARG A 320 9.63 24.10 -16.46
N THR A 321 10.37 23.42 -15.59
CA THR A 321 10.47 21.95 -15.61
C THR A 321 9.11 21.33 -15.31
N VAL A 322 8.78 20.34 -16.13
CA VAL A 322 7.59 19.51 -16.01
C VAL A 322 8.04 18.06 -16.03
N PHE A 323 7.57 17.24 -15.10
CA PHE A 323 7.79 15.80 -15.18
C PHE A 323 6.70 15.15 -16.02
N THR A 324 7.10 14.28 -16.95
CA THR A 324 6.20 13.63 -17.89
C THR A 324 6.54 12.15 -18.02
N ARG A 325 5.56 11.34 -18.40
CA ARG A 325 5.75 9.89 -18.58
C ARG A 325 5.75 9.54 -20.06
N SER A 326 6.80 8.87 -20.53
CA SER A 326 6.91 8.37 -21.90
C SER A 326 7.44 6.93 -21.89
N GLY A 327 6.78 6.02 -22.63
CA GLY A 327 7.15 4.60 -22.64
C GLY A 327 7.21 3.97 -21.24
N GLY A 328 6.35 4.41 -20.32
CA GLY A 328 6.30 3.93 -18.94
C GLY A 328 7.37 4.49 -18.00
N ARG A 329 8.33 5.31 -18.49
CA ARG A 329 9.40 5.94 -17.69
C ARG A 329 9.13 7.43 -17.48
N TRP A 330 9.61 7.97 -16.38
CA TRP A 330 9.55 9.40 -16.08
C TRP A 330 10.73 10.15 -16.69
N PHE A 331 10.43 11.33 -17.20
CA PHE A 331 11.36 12.28 -17.79
C PHE A 331 11.05 13.69 -17.31
N ALA A 332 12.04 14.58 -17.40
CA ALA A 332 11.84 16.01 -17.26
C ALA A 332 11.87 16.67 -18.64
N ARG A 333 11.10 17.74 -18.81
CA ARG A 333 11.19 18.64 -19.97
C ARG A 333 10.97 20.08 -19.53
N VAL A 334 11.55 21.02 -20.25
CA VAL A 334 11.30 22.45 -20.05
C VAL A 334 10.07 22.83 -20.86
N SER A 335 9.03 23.35 -20.22
CA SER A 335 7.86 23.88 -20.91
C SER A 335 8.25 25.12 -21.73
N GLY A 336 7.80 25.20 -22.98
CA GLY A 336 7.96 26.40 -23.80
C GLY A 336 6.98 27.52 -23.44
N ARG A 337 5.99 27.26 -22.59
CA ARG A 337 5.01 28.26 -22.13
C ARG A 337 5.30 28.67 -20.70
N PRO A 338 5.44 29.99 -20.42
CA PRO A 338 5.48 30.51 -19.07
C PRO A 338 4.22 30.17 -18.27
N VAL A 339 4.35 30.16 -16.96
CA VAL A 339 3.24 29.94 -16.04
C VAL A 339 2.59 31.29 -15.75
N PRO A 340 1.25 31.42 -15.84
CA PRO A 340 0.59 32.65 -15.48
C PRO A 340 0.57 32.86 -13.97
N VAL A 341 0.42 34.12 -13.58
CA VAL A 341 0.27 34.54 -12.20
C VAL A 341 -1.20 34.54 -11.78
N THR A 342 -1.49 34.04 -10.58
CA THR A 342 -2.85 34.04 -10.02
C THR A 342 -3.10 35.33 -9.23
N VAL A 343 -4.02 36.17 -9.70
CA VAL A 343 -4.45 37.37 -8.95
C VAL A 343 -5.73 37.06 -8.17
N LEU A 344 -5.64 37.15 -6.84
CA LEU A 344 -6.76 36.89 -5.93
C LEU A 344 -7.66 38.13 -5.80
N ALA A 345 -8.97 37.91 -5.71
CA ALA A 345 -9.94 38.98 -5.44
C ALA A 345 -9.67 39.65 -4.06
N PRO A 346 -10.10 40.90 -3.82
CA PRO A 346 -10.09 41.49 -2.49
C PRO A 346 -10.95 40.67 -1.50
N ASP A 347 -10.49 40.54 -0.25
CA ASP A 347 -11.21 39.84 0.83
C ASP A 347 -10.94 40.58 2.14
N SER A 348 -11.99 40.86 2.90
CA SER A 348 -11.95 41.65 4.13
C SER A 348 -11.61 40.85 5.39
N GLY A 349 -11.53 39.51 5.32
CA GLY A 349 -11.44 38.66 6.53
C GLY A 349 -10.05 38.12 6.90
N VAL A 350 -9.11 38.02 5.96
CA VAL A 350 -7.83 37.32 6.17
C VAL A 350 -6.65 38.21 5.79
N ALA A 351 -5.60 38.19 6.61
CA ALA A 351 -4.36 38.91 6.33
C ALA A 351 -3.82 38.56 4.93
N PRO A 352 -3.52 39.54 4.06
CA PRO A 352 -3.17 39.30 2.65
C PRO A 352 -2.02 38.31 2.44
N ALA A 353 -0.99 38.33 3.29
CA ALA A 353 0.11 37.36 3.27
C ALA A 353 -0.35 35.91 3.50
N GLY A 354 -1.30 35.71 4.43
CA GLY A 354 -1.91 34.39 4.67
C GLY A 354 -2.72 33.90 3.48
N ARG A 355 -3.40 34.82 2.77
CA ARG A 355 -4.20 34.49 1.59
C ARG A 355 -3.36 34.02 0.41
N VAL A 356 -2.31 34.76 0.06
CA VAL A 356 -1.42 34.35 -1.04
C VAL A 356 -0.69 33.05 -0.71
N ARG A 357 -0.26 32.86 0.55
CA ARG A 357 0.34 31.60 1.00
C ARG A 357 -0.64 30.44 0.87
N ALA A 358 -1.87 30.60 1.35
CA ALA A 358 -2.91 29.59 1.23
C ALA A 358 -3.19 29.25 -0.24
N ALA A 359 -3.34 30.25 -1.12
CA ALA A 359 -3.57 30.01 -2.55
C ALA A 359 -2.41 29.25 -3.21
N THR A 360 -1.16 29.49 -2.80
CA THR A 360 -0.02 28.73 -3.33
C THR A 360 0.11 27.32 -2.75
N ALA A 361 -0.38 27.10 -1.52
CA ALA A 361 -0.25 25.84 -0.77
C ALA A 361 -1.49 24.93 -0.83
N GLN A 362 -2.64 25.43 -1.30
CA GLN A 362 -3.93 24.73 -1.27
C GLN A 362 -3.92 23.41 -2.02
N ASP A 363 -3.13 23.31 -3.09
CA ASP A 363 -2.95 22.08 -3.84
C ASP A 363 -1.50 21.62 -3.77
N THR A 364 -1.27 20.34 -3.56
CA THR A 364 0.04 19.75 -3.85
C THR A 364 0.36 19.93 -5.33
N PHE A 365 1.64 20.14 -5.69
CA PHE A 365 2.02 20.11 -7.10
C PHE A 365 1.62 18.75 -7.67
N ALA A 366 0.84 18.73 -8.76
CA ALA A 366 0.61 17.48 -9.45
C ALA A 366 1.96 17.03 -10.02
N ALA A 367 2.34 15.80 -9.72
CA ALA A 367 3.65 15.25 -10.08
C ALA A 367 3.84 15.10 -11.61
N ALA A 368 2.76 15.22 -12.41
CA ALA A 368 2.76 14.94 -13.83
C ALA A 368 2.22 16.11 -14.64
N ASP A 369 2.94 16.49 -15.69
CA ASP A 369 2.49 17.35 -16.79
C ASP A 369 1.98 18.75 -16.38
N VAL A 370 2.27 19.20 -15.16
CA VAL A 370 2.00 20.58 -14.69
C VAL A 370 3.27 21.30 -14.27
N PRO A 371 3.33 22.63 -14.44
CA PRO A 371 4.46 23.42 -13.97
C PRO A 371 4.66 23.34 -12.46
N LEU A 372 5.91 23.32 -12.05
CA LEU A 372 6.34 23.11 -10.66
C LEU A 372 6.68 24.43 -9.94
N VAL A 373 6.00 25.51 -10.35
CA VAL A 373 6.05 26.85 -9.76
C VAL A 373 4.66 27.49 -9.77
N ARG A 374 4.34 28.28 -8.75
CA ARG A 374 3.11 29.08 -8.65
C ARG A 374 3.43 30.45 -8.06
N CYS A 375 2.79 31.49 -8.59
CA CYS A 375 2.85 32.84 -8.05
C CYS A 375 1.43 33.35 -7.82
N ALA A 376 1.17 33.90 -6.64
CA ALA A 376 -0.13 34.48 -6.29
C ALA A 376 0.01 35.90 -5.73
N LEU A 377 -0.87 36.81 -6.15
CA LEU A 377 -0.96 38.17 -5.62
C LEU A 377 -2.30 38.42 -4.94
N ALA A 378 -2.32 39.24 -3.91
CA ALA A 378 -3.54 39.75 -3.30
C ALA A 378 -3.42 41.24 -2.95
N PRO A 379 -4.43 42.08 -3.25
CA PRO A 379 -4.47 43.45 -2.75
C PRO A 379 -4.55 43.50 -1.21
N ALA A 380 -3.93 44.53 -0.61
CA ALA A 380 -3.77 44.68 0.83
C ALA A 380 -3.84 46.15 1.27
N GLY A 381 -5.03 46.75 1.41
CA GLY A 381 -5.15 48.12 1.92
C GLY A 381 -4.32 49.15 1.12
N ASP A 382 -3.22 49.63 1.70
CA ASP A 382 -2.23 50.57 1.10
C ASP A 382 -1.08 49.87 0.34
N GLY A 383 -1.16 48.56 0.19
CA GLY A 383 -0.18 47.71 -0.47
C GLY A 383 -0.78 46.45 -1.09
N TRP A 384 0.05 45.42 -1.20
CA TRP A 384 -0.31 44.10 -1.72
C TRP A 384 0.62 43.02 -1.18
N ALA A 385 0.17 41.77 -1.23
CA ALA A 385 0.97 40.61 -0.86
C ALA A 385 1.26 39.75 -2.09
N VAL A 386 2.39 39.05 -2.07
CA VAL A 386 2.78 38.05 -3.06
C VAL A 386 3.32 36.81 -2.37
N ALA A 387 3.00 35.65 -2.95
CA ALA A 387 3.63 34.38 -2.62
C ALA A 387 4.21 33.74 -3.88
N LEU A 388 5.44 33.24 -3.78
CA LEU A 388 6.05 32.38 -4.78
C LEU A 388 6.30 31.01 -4.16
N ALA A 389 5.69 29.97 -4.73
CA ALA A 389 5.90 28.59 -4.34
C ALA A 389 6.60 27.82 -5.45
N VAL A 390 7.66 27.10 -5.11
CA VAL A 390 8.50 26.33 -6.04
C VAL A 390 8.69 24.92 -5.48
N TYR A 391 8.58 23.92 -6.33
CA TYR A 391 8.92 22.55 -5.95
C TYR A 391 10.45 22.43 -5.78
N ALA A 392 10.92 22.03 -4.60
CA ALA A 392 12.34 22.09 -4.23
C ALA A 392 13.29 21.46 -5.27
N PRO A 393 12.97 20.30 -5.89
CA PRO A 393 13.81 19.70 -6.94
C PRO A 393 14.04 20.56 -8.19
N VAL A 394 13.17 21.53 -8.48
CA VAL A 394 13.31 22.43 -9.65
C VAL A 394 13.79 23.84 -9.30
N ALA A 395 13.95 24.15 -8.01
CA ALA A 395 14.51 25.43 -7.57
C ALA A 395 16.04 25.51 -7.81
N ALA A 396 16.67 24.40 -8.20
CA ALA A 396 18.10 24.28 -8.42
C ALA A 396 18.89 24.75 -7.19
N SER A 397 19.76 25.76 -7.34
CA SER A 397 20.52 26.36 -6.25
C SER A 397 19.87 27.61 -5.63
N SER A 398 18.76 28.08 -6.19
CA SER A 398 18.09 29.32 -5.75
C SER A 398 17.09 29.01 -4.64
N SER A 399 17.08 29.84 -3.61
CA SER A 399 16.04 29.82 -2.58
C SER A 399 14.74 30.48 -3.07
N ALA A 400 13.61 30.16 -2.43
CA ALA A 400 12.34 30.81 -2.76
C ALA A 400 12.39 32.33 -2.49
N ASP A 401 13.15 32.78 -1.48
CA ASP A 401 13.30 34.20 -1.15
C ASP A 401 14.10 34.96 -2.21
N GLU A 402 15.19 34.39 -2.71
CA GLU A 402 15.97 34.97 -3.82
C GLU A 402 15.13 35.10 -5.09
N LEU A 403 14.40 34.04 -5.44
CA LEU A 403 13.51 34.03 -6.61
C LEU A 403 12.37 35.05 -6.45
N LEU A 404 11.81 35.19 -5.24
CA LEU A 404 10.78 36.18 -4.96
C LEU A 404 11.33 37.61 -5.05
N ALA A 405 12.52 37.85 -4.51
CA ALA A 405 13.18 39.16 -4.59
C ALA A 405 13.44 39.57 -6.04
N GLU A 406 13.98 38.67 -6.86
CA GLU A 406 14.20 38.92 -8.28
C GLU A 406 12.89 39.17 -9.03
N TRP A 407 11.84 38.38 -8.76
CA TRP A 407 10.53 38.63 -9.34
C TRP A 407 9.99 40.02 -8.98
N CYS A 408 10.16 40.45 -7.72
CA CYS A 408 9.74 41.78 -7.26
C CYS A 408 10.52 42.90 -7.98
N GLU A 409 11.82 42.72 -8.21
CA GLU A 409 12.64 43.65 -9.02
C GLU A 409 12.12 43.73 -10.46
N LEU A 410 11.84 42.59 -11.09
CA LEU A 410 11.28 42.50 -12.44
C LEU A 410 9.88 43.12 -12.54
N ALA A 411 9.09 43.06 -11.48
CA ALA A 411 7.78 43.70 -11.37
C ALA A 411 7.85 45.21 -11.07
N GLY A 412 9.05 45.78 -10.90
CA GLY A 412 9.26 47.20 -10.60
C GLY A 412 8.98 47.59 -9.15
N ALA A 413 8.95 46.62 -8.23
CA ALA A 413 8.66 46.79 -6.81
C ALA A 413 9.73 46.07 -5.95
N PRO A 414 11.01 46.49 -6.00
CA PRO A 414 12.10 45.77 -5.35
C PRO A 414 11.85 45.59 -3.85
N LEU A 415 12.09 44.37 -3.34
CA LEU A 415 12.07 44.13 -1.90
C LEU A 415 13.17 45.00 -1.28
N ARG A 416 12.77 45.94 -0.42
CA ARG A 416 13.76 46.61 0.42
C ARG A 416 14.34 45.51 1.31
N PRO A 417 15.68 45.32 1.35
CA PRO A 417 16.27 44.45 2.34
C PRO A 417 15.75 44.92 3.69
N ALA A 418 15.18 44.01 4.48
CA ALA A 418 14.84 44.34 5.86
C ALA A 418 16.13 44.93 6.44
N SER A 419 16.14 46.24 6.71
CA SER A 419 17.32 46.90 7.24
C SER A 419 17.74 46.07 8.43
N ALA A 420 18.93 45.47 8.40
CA ALA A 420 19.38 44.50 9.39
C ALA A 420 19.10 45.05 10.79
N ALA A 421 17.97 44.65 11.35
CA ALA A 421 17.43 45.25 12.55
C ALA A 421 18.14 44.57 13.69
N HIS A 422 19.28 45.16 14.06
CA HIS A 422 20.10 44.92 15.25
C HIS A 422 20.42 43.44 15.56
N ALA A 423 21.62 43.03 15.15
CA ALA A 423 22.41 42.06 15.92
C ALA A 423 22.83 42.67 17.27
#